data_AF-A0A8S4RPN7-F1
#
_entry.id   AF-A0A8S4RPN7-F1
#
_cell.length_a   1.000
_cell.length_b   1.000
_cell.length_c   1.000
_cell.angle_alpha   90.00
_cell.angle_beta   90.00
_cell.angle_gamma   90.00
#
_symmetry.space_group_name_H-M   'P 1'
#
loop_
_entity.id
_entity.type
_entity.pdbx_description
1 polymer ?
#
loop_
_entity_poly.entity_id
_entity_poly.type
_entity_poly.pdbx_seq_one_letter_code
_entity_poly.pdbx_strand_id
1 'polypeptide(L)'
;MSFRNYKEKIDEGDTVILYLCNNFFAIEVKPEIKNKKGELIENVYQTTFGALKVRNLIGSNYGSKVELSKGWGHILQPTPELWSLTLPHRTQIIYTPDISMILLQLDLVPGCVVVEAGTGSGSLTHALIRRVRPHGHVYTFDFHDHRAKVAQEEFQEHGLADFVTARHRDVLAEGFGDDLKEKADAVFLDLPKPWTGVPHAVAAIKNDGGRFCSFSPCIEQVQRTCLTLEQQGFQDISTMEVLQSEIKVSRKTVPVRDLSFLKHKKGTVQLVQVPRPTQSGPPIDLAADTLTQVSYDATVACDEDRSEANKPIIDRIPRANILNVATRISACMAADDVPKRMDLTPIEAPNTLAL
;
A
#
# COMPACT_ATOMS: atom_id res chain seq x y z
N MET A 1 -5.29 -20.34 -17.29
CA MET A 1 -4.41 -19.28 -16.76
C MET A 1 -4.68 -19.08 -15.28
N SER A 2 -3.58 -18.95 -14.53
CA SER A 2 -3.53 -19.08 -13.08
C SER A 2 -4.11 -17.92 -12.28
N PHE A 3 -4.21 -16.70 -12.85
CA PHE A 3 -4.88 -15.57 -12.19
C PHE A 3 -6.41 -15.64 -12.27
N ARG A 4 -6.95 -16.38 -13.25
CA ARG A 4 -8.40 -16.44 -13.45
C ARG A 4 -9.07 -17.20 -12.30
N ASN A 5 -8.66 -18.43 -12.03
CA ASN A 5 -9.29 -19.28 -11.02
C ASN A 5 -8.23 -19.99 -10.19
N TYR A 6 -8.57 -20.33 -8.94
CA TYR A 6 -7.74 -21.24 -8.13
C TYR A 6 -7.64 -22.61 -8.79
N LYS A 7 -6.41 -23.14 -8.86
CA LYS A 7 -6.09 -24.42 -9.51
C LYS A 7 -5.32 -25.30 -8.55
N GLU A 8 -5.55 -26.60 -8.63
CA GLU A 8 -4.73 -27.55 -7.88
C GLU A 8 -3.39 -27.80 -8.58
N LYS A 9 -3.43 -28.01 -9.90
CA LYS A 9 -2.26 -28.35 -10.73
C LYS A 9 -1.84 -27.21 -11.64
N ILE A 10 -0.54 -27.16 -11.90
CA ILE A 10 0.10 -26.23 -12.82
C ILE A 10 -0.01 -26.78 -14.24
N ASP A 11 -0.52 -25.96 -15.17
CA ASP A 11 -0.55 -26.29 -16.60
C ASP A 11 0.47 -25.44 -17.38
N GLU A 12 0.77 -25.87 -18.60
CA GLU A 12 1.54 -25.06 -19.54
C GLU A 12 0.84 -23.73 -19.83
N GLY A 13 1.62 -22.65 -19.89
CA GLY A 13 1.16 -21.28 -20.06
C GLY A 13 0.78 -20.57 -18.76
N ASP A 14 0.68 -21.27 -17.62
CA ASP A 14 0.38 -20.57 -16.36
C ASP A 14 1.56 -19.69 -15.90
N THR A 15 1.24 -18.52 -15.36
CA THR A 15 2.18 -17.76 -14.52
C THR A 15 2.21 -18.39 -13.13
N VAL A 16 3.41 -18.61 -12.58
CA VAL A 16 3.60 -19.14 -11.23
C VAL A 16 4.56 -18.26 -10.44
N ILE A 17 4.46 -18.29 -9.11
CA ILE A 17 5.34 -17.53 -8.22
C ILE A 17 6.28 -18.50 -7.51
N LEU A 18 7.57 -18.42 -7.83
CA LEU A 18 8.61 -19.15 -7.12
C LEU A 18 9.00 -18.38 -5.86
N TYR A 19 8.74 -18.99 -4.70
CA TYR A 19 9.17 -18.52 -3.40
C TYR A 19 10.48 -19.19 -2.99
N LEU A 20 11.55 -18.39 -2.90
CA LEU A 20 12.89 -18.83 -2.52
C LEU A 20 13.39 -18.03 -1.34
N CYS A 21 13.52 -18.70 -0.19
CA CYS A 21 13.89 -18.11 1.09
C CYS A 21 12.94 -16.96 1.47
N ASN A 22 13.25 -15.73 1.08
CA ASN A 22 12.44 -14.54 1.36
C ASN A 22 12.17 -13.71 0.10
N ASN A 23 12.43 -14.25 -1.09
CA ASN A 23 12.23 -13.57 -2.37
C ASN A 23 11.18 -14.31 -3.20
N PHE A 24 10.45 -13.55 -3.99
CA PHE A 24 9.45 -14.05 -4.92
C PHE A 24 9.90 -13.78 -6.35
N PHE A 25 9.61 -14.70 -7.26
CA PHE A 25 9.92 -14.57 -8.68
C PHE A 25 8.73 -15.05 -9.51
N ALA A 26 8.26 -14.23 -10.43
CA ALA A 26 7.28 -14.67 -11.42
C ALA A 26 7.95 -15.46 -12.53
N ILE A 27 7.36 -16.61 -12.88
CA ILE A 27 7.85 -17.49 -13.95
C ILE A 27 6.65 -17.88 -14.80
N GLU A 28 6.78 -17.71 -16.11
CA GLU A 28 5.82 -18.26 -17.06
C GLU A 28 6.17 -19.72 -17.37
N VAL A 29 5.21 -20.63 -17.19
CA VAL A 29 5.43 -22.07 -17.35
C VAL A 29 5.35 -22.45 -18.82
N LYS A 30 6.49 -22.29 -19.51
CA LYS A 30 6.72 -22.81 -20.85
C LYS A 30 7.82 -23.87 -20.80
N PRO A 31 7.65 -25.07 -21.38
CA PRO A 31 8.68 -26.12 -21.34
C PRO A 31 9.93 -25.72 -22.14
N GLU A 32 9.76 -24.95 -23.20
CA GLU A 32 10.82 -24.48 -24.09
C GLU A 32 10.67 -22.98 -24.36
N ILE A 33 11.82 -22.31 -24.55
CA ILE A 33 11.88 -20.89 -24.92
C ILE A 33 12.79 -20.71 -26.13
N LYS A 34 12.55 -19.67 -26.93
CA LYS A 34 13.44 -19.31 -28.03
C LYS A 34 14.65 -18.55 -27.50
N ASN A 35 15.85 -19.00 -27.86
CA ASN A 35 17.07 -18.28 -27.58
C ASN A 35 17.23 -17.05 -28.52
N LYS A 36 18.27 -16.24 -28.30
CA LYS A 36 18.59 -15.08 -29.16
C LYS A 36 18.85 -15.43 -30.63
N LYS A 37 19.14 -16.70 -30.93
CA LYS A 37 19.37 -17.23 -32.28
C LYS A 37 18.10 -17.84 -32.91
N GLY A 38 16.97 -17.81 -32.19
CA GLY A 38 15.69 -18.37 -32.64
C GLY A 38 15.53 -19.88 -32.44
N GLU A 39 16.50 -20.56 -31.82
CA GLU A 39 16.44 -21.99 -31.55
C GLU A 39 15.62 -22.25 -30.28
N LEU A 40 14.79 -23.30 -30.30
CA LEU A 40 14.06 -23.75 -29.12
C LEU A 40 15.00 -24.48 -28.17
N ILE A 41 15.07 -24.02 -26.93
CA ILE A 41 15.87 -24.60 -25.86
C ILE A 41 14.99 -24.90 -24.64
N GLU A 42 15.41 -25.87 -23.82
CA GLU A 42 14.76 -26.17 -22.54
C GLU A 42 14.70 -24.89 -21.68
N ASN A 43 13.51 -24.57 -21.17
CA ASN A 43 13.33 -23.42 -20.30
C ASN A 43 13.86 -23.73 -18.90
N VAL A 44 15.00 -23.15 -18.58
CA VAL A 44 15.67 -23.32 -17.29
C VAL A 44 15.79 -21.96 -16.61
N TYR A 45 15.07 -21.82 -15.50
CA TYR A 45 15.11 -20.61 -14.68
C TYR A 45 16.32 -20.65 -13.74
N GLN A 46 17.21 -19.67 -13.84
CA GLN A 46 18.45 -19.61 -13.07
C GLN A 46 18.26 -18.80 -11.79
N THR A 47 18.69 -19.36 -10.66
CA THR A 47 18.59 -18.71 -9.35
C THR A 47 19.92 -18.82 -8.59
N THR A 48 20.05 -18.10 -7.49
CA THR A 48 21.20 -18.24 -6.57
C THR A 48 21.28 -19.63 -5.93
N PHE A 49 20.17 -20.36 -5.87
CA PHE A 49 20.07 -21.74 -5.37
C PHE A 49 20.04 -22.77 -6.50
N GLY A 50 20.61 -22.42 -7.66
CA GLY A 50 20.74 -23.30 -8.80
C GLY A 50 19.60 -23.17 -9.82
N ALA A 51 19.61 -24.11 -10.76
CA ALA A 51 18.74 -24.14 -11.92
C ALA A 51 17.43 -24.87 -11.61
N LEU A 52 16.31 -24.27 -12.00
CA LEU A 52 14.97 -24.87 -11.99
C LEU A 52 14.54 -25.19 -13.43
N LYS A 53 14.31 -26.46 -13.73
CA LYS A 53 13.75 -26.87 -15.02
C LYS A 53 12.24 -26.60 -15.02
N VAL A 54 11.80 -25.64 -15.82
CA VAL A 54 10.40 -25.18 -15.82
C VAL A 54 9.45 -26.30 -16.27
N ARG A 55 9.89 -27.18 -17.16
CA ARG A 55 9.14 -28.37 -17.58
C ARG A 55 8.69 -29.25 -16.40
N ASN A 56 9.48 -29.33 -15.33
CA ASN A 56 9.16 -30.16 -14.17
C ASN A 56 8.01 -29.60 -13.32
N LEU A 57 7.61 -28.34 -13.55
CA LEU A 57 6.49 -27.72 -12.85
C LEU A 57 5.15 -28.18 -13.40
N ILE A 58 5.08 -28.55 -14.68
CA ILE A 58 3.84 -28.95 -15.34
C ILE A 58 3.30 -30.23 -14.68
N GLY A 59 2.02 -30.18 -14.28
CA GLY A 59 1.31 -31.26 -13.61
C GLY A 59 1.57 -31.37 -12.10
N SER A 60 2.52 -30.60 -11.55
CA SER A 60 2.75 -30.52 -10.11
C SER A 60 1.68 -29.65 -9.42
N ASN A 61 1.49 -29.87 -8.12
CA ASN A 61 0.50 -29.11 -7.35
C ASN A 61 1.05 -27.74 -6.93
N TYR A 62 0.20 -26.71 -6.95
CA TYR A 62 0.51 -25.44 -6.31
C TYR A 62 0.72 -25.63 -4.79
N GLY A 63 1.64 -24.86 -4.22
CA GLY A 63 2.10 -24.98 -2.83
C GLY A 63 3.16 -26.06 -2.62
N SER A 64 3.47 -26.87 -3.63
CA SER A 64 4.46 -27.93 -3.51
C SER A 64 5.90 -27.40 -3.39
N LYS A 65 6.73 -28.17 -2.70
CA LYS A 65 8.19 -27.97 -2.65
C LYS A 65 8.80 -28.45 -3.97
N VAL A 66 9.60 -27.60 -4.59
CA VAL A 66 10.33 -27.92 -5.82
C VAL A 66 11.83 -27.94 -5.57
N GLU A 67 12.51 -28.90 -6.18
CA GLU A 67 13.96 -29.04 -6.10
C GLU A 67 14.63 -28.21 -7.20
N LEU A 68 15.67 -27.48 -6.81
CA LEU A 68 16.59 -26.80 -7.70
C LEU A 68 17.93 -27.54 -7.67
N SER A 69 18.79 -27.28 -8.64
CA SER A 69 20.10 -27.97 -8.67
C SER A 69 20.96 -27.73 -7.42
N LYS A 70 20.70 -26.67 -6.64
CA LYS A 70 21.38 -26.36 -5.37
C LYS A 70 20.41 -25.83 -4.31
N GLY A 71 19.39 -26.62 -3.97
CA GLY A 71 18.46 -26.30 -2.88
C GLY A 71 17.01 -26.59 -3.25
N TRP A 72 16.08 -25.84 -2.66
CA TRP A 72 14.66 -26.02 -2.89
C TRP A 72 13.89 -24.71 -2.69
N GLY A 73 12.70 -24.63 -3.28
CA GLY A 73 11.75 -23.53 -3.11
C GLY A 73 10.31 -24.04 -3.06
N HIS A 74 9.35 -23.13 -2.99
CA HIS A 74 7.93 -23.45 -3.15
C HIS A 74 7.37 -22.76 -4.39
N ILE A 75 6.48 -23.43 -5.10
CA ILE A 75 5.73 -22.81 -6.20
C ILE A 75 4.34 -22.43 -5.70
N LEU A 76 4.04 -21.15 -5.75
CA LEU A 76 2.78 -20.57 -5.29
C LEU A 76 1.91 -20.18 -6.48
N GLN A 77 0.60 -20.28 -6.29
CA GLN A 77 -0.34 -19.73 -7.25
C GLN A 77 -0.27 -18.20 -7.22
N PRO A 78 -0.22 -17.51 -8.37
CA PRO A 78 -0.18 -16.06 -8.35
C PRO A 78 -1.46 -15.46 -7.79
N THR A 79 -1.28 -14.40 -7.02
CA THR A 79 -2.34 -13.50 -6.58
C THR A 79 -1.91 -12.07 -6.95
N PRO A 80 -2.85 -11.10 -7.03
CA PRO A 80 -2.48 -9.69 -7.22
C PRO A 80 -1.41 -9.20 -6.25
N GLU A 81 -1.41 -9.59 -4.97
CA GLU A 81 -0.39 -9.19 -3.99
C GLU A 81 0.99 -9.75 -4.35
N LEU A 82 1.07 -11.04 -4.69
CA LEU A 82 2.33 -11.65 -5.11
C LEU A 82 2.80 -11.10 -6.45
N TRP A 83 1.88 -10.76 -7.34
CA TRP A 83 2.18 -10.09 -8.60
C TRP A 83 2.76 -8.71 -8.38
N SER A 84 2.16 -7.88 -7.51
CA SER A 84 2.69 -6.57 -7.14
C SER A 84 4.14 -6.61 -6.66
N LEU A 85 4.57 -7.72 -6.03
CA LEU A 85 5.95 -7.91 -5.57
C LEU A 85 6.91 -8.43 -6.65
N THR A 86 6.40 -8.96 -7.76
CA THR A 86 7.20 -9.71 -8.75
C THR A 86 7.09 -9.19 -10.18
N LEU A 87 6.12 -8.33 -10.46
CA LEU A 87 5.86 -7.80 -11.79
C LEU A 87 7.05 -6.99 -12.32
N PRO A 88 7.27 -6.97 -13.65
CA PRO A 88 8.29 -6.13 -14.25
C PRO A 88 7.88 -4.66 -14.17
N HIS A 89 8.60 -3.88 -13.35
CA HIS A 89 8.32 -2.45 -13.18
C HIS A 89 8.60 -1.67 -14.47
N ARG A 90 7.54 -1.05 -15.01
CA ARG A 90 7.60 -0.05 -16.10
C ARG A 90 7.45 1.37 -15.57
N THR A 91 6.81 1.50 -14.40
CA THR A 91 6.48 2.72 -13.70
C THR A 91 6.65 2.51 -12.20
N GLN A 92 6.55 3.59 -11.42
CA GLN A 92 6.19 3.47 -10.01
C GLN A 92 4.82 2.77 -9.91
N ILE A 93 4.65 1.94 -8.89
CA ILE A 93 3.41 1.19 -8.66
C ILE A 93 2.81 1.50 -7.29
N ILE A 94 1.54 1.14 -7.15
CA ILE A 94 0.81 1.11 -5.89
C ILE A 94 0.96 -0.28 -5.28
N TYR A 95 1.30 -0.34 -4.00
CA TYR A 95 1.51 -1.59 -3.25
C TYR A 95 0.26 -1.99 -2.46
N THR A 96 0.26 -3.22 -1.94
CA THR A 96 -0.87 -3.85 -1.25
C THR A 96 -1.54 -3.01 -0.14
N PRO A 97 -0.82 -2.30 0.76
CA PRO A 97 -1.47 -1.47 1.76
C PRO A 97 -2.35 -0.41 1.12
N ASP A 98 -1.80 0.25 0.09
CA ASP A 98 -2.53 1.27 -0.61
C ASP A 98 -3.70 0.70 -1.41
N ILE A 99 -3.44 -0.34 -2.19
CA ILE A 99 -4.46 -1.06 -2.95
C ILE A 99 -5.62 -1.46 -2.04
N SER A 100 -5.36 -2.09 -0.89
CA SER A 100 -6.41 -2.60 0.01
C SER A 100 -7.37 -1.50 0.46
N MET A 101 -6.82 -0.33 0.80
CA MET A 101 -7.59 0.81 1.28
C MET A 101 -8.27 1.55 0.11
N ILE A 102 -7.68 1.58 -1.10
CA ILE A 102 -8.35 2.07 -2.31
C ILE A 102 -9.58 1.21 -2.63
N LEU A 103 -9.43 -0.11 -2.68
CA LEU A 103 -10.52 -1.03 -3.00
C LEU A 103 -11.68 -0.90 -2.01
N LEU A 104 -11.37 -0.71 -0.73
CA LEU A 104 -12.36 -0.48 0.33
C LEU A 104 -13.05 0.87 0.20
N GLN A 105 -12.31 1.97 -0.01
CA GLN A 105 -12.89 3.32 -0.08
C GLN A 105 -13.67 3.57 -1.36
N LEU A 106 -13.35 2.86 -2.44
CA LEU A 106 -14.14 2.87 -3.66
C LEU A 106 -15.39 1.97 -3.58
N ASP A 107 -15.63 1.31 -2.44
CA ASP A 107 -16.75 0.39 -2.21
C ASP A 107 -16.93 -0.64 -3.33
N LEU A 108 -15.81 -1.14 -3.86
CA LEU A 108 -15.85 -2.03 -5.00
C LEU A 108 -16.45 -3.35 -4.58
N VAL A 109 -17.36 -3.91 -5.37
CA VAL A 109 -17.95 -5.24 -5.19
C VAL A 109 -17.99 -5.98 -6.54
N PRO A 110 -18.20 -7.31 -6.55
CA PRO A 110 -18.44 -8.04 -7.78
C PRO A 110 -19.55 -7.41 -8.61
N GLY A 111 -19.30 -7.12 -9.89
CA GLY A 111 -20.24 -6.44 -10.78
C GLY A 111 -19.91 -4.97 -11.07
N CYS A 112 -19.07 -4.32 -10.27
CA CYS A 112 -18.73 -2.91 -10.49
C CYS A 112 -17.99 -2.68 -11.82
N VAL A 113 -18.31 -1.58 -12.48
CA VAL A 113 -17.55 -1.01 -13.59
C VAL A 113 -16.59 0.04 -13.03
N VAL A 114 -15.29 -0.17 -13.22
CA VAL A 114 -14.26 0.74 -12.70
C VAL A 114 -13.48 1.36 -13.84
N VAL A 115 -13.25 2.66 -13.76
CA VAL A 115 -12.35 3.39 -14.67
C VAL A 115 -11.05 3.71 -13.93
N GLU A 116 -9.92 3.39 -14.54
CA GLU A 116 -8.57 3.58 -14.01
C GLU A 116 -7.71 4.39 -14.99
N ALA A 117 -6.97 5.38 -14.51
CA ALA A 117 -5.88 6.00 -15.27
C ALA A 117 -4.81 6.53 -14.31
N GLY A 118 -3.51 6.29 -14.47
CA GLY A 118 -2.84 5.50 -15.51
C GLY A 118 -2.76 3.98 -15.23
N THR A 119 -2.74 3.16 -16.29
CA THR A 119 -2.51 1.71 -16.17
C THR A 119 -1.12 1.37 -15.61
N GLY A 120 -0.08 2.07 -16.08
CA GLY A 120 1.30 1.91 -15.61
C GLY A 120 1.81 0.47 -15.75
N SER A 121 2.18 -0.13 -14.62
CA SER A 121 2.65 -1.53 -14.58
C SER A 121 1.56 -2.54 -14.22
N GLY A 122 0.30 -2.14 -14.10
CA GLY A 122 -0.84 -3.04 -13.90
C GLY A 122 -0.99 -3.62 -12.47
N SER A 123 -0.24 -3.13 -11.48
CA SER A 123 -0.33 -3.59 -10.08
C SER A 123 -1.74 -3.44 -9.52
N LEU A 124 -2.29 -2.21 -9.56
CA LEU A 124 -3.65 -1.93 -9.10
C LEU A 124 -4.68 -2.63 -9.98
N THR A 125 -4.51 -2.62 -11.30
CA THR A 125 -5.42 -3.25 -12.26
C THR A 125 -5.68 -4.72 -11.95
N HIS A 126 -4.65 -5.51 -11.61
CA HIS A 126 -4.84 -6.92 -11.21
C HIS A 126 -5.73 -7.07 -9.97
N ALA A 127 -5.56 -6.17 -8.99
CA ALA A 127 -6.37 -6.18 -7.78
C ALA A 127 -7.81 -5.71 -8.02
N LEU A 128 -8.01 -4.70 -8.87
CA LEU A 128 -9.32 -4.24 -9.33
C LEU A 128 -10.07 -5.37 -10.04
N ILE A 129 -9.43 -6.03 -11.01
CA ILE A 129 -10.01 -7.15 -11.75
C ILE A 129 -10.46 -8.24 -10.78
N ARG A 130 -9.60 -8.66 -9.85
CA ARG A 130 -9.98 -9.68 -8.85
C ARG A 130 -11.21 -9.25 -8.03
N ARG A 131 -11.34 -7.96 -7.72
CA ARG A 131 -12.42 -7.45 -6.89
C ARG A 131 -13.76 -7.35 -7.62
N VAL A 132 -13.77 -6.96 -8.89
CA VAL A 132 -15.00 -6.69 -9.64
C VAL A 132 -15.55 -7.93 -10.36
N ARG A 133 -14.74 -8.97 -10.52
CA ARG A 133 -15.17 -10.25 -11.11
C ARG A 133 -16.26 -10.94 -10.28
N PRO A 134 -17.12 -11.76 -10.89
CA PRO A 134 -17.07 -12.22 -12.29
C PRO A 134 -17.90 -11.37 -13.28
N HIS A 135 -18.65 -10.39 -12.81
CA HIS A 135 -19.61 -9.64 -13.65
C HIS A 135 -19.21 -8.19 -13.93
N GLY A 136 -18.23 -7.67 -13.19
CA GLY A 136 -17.73 -6.31 -13.38
C GLY A 136 -16.61 -6.24 -14.41
N HIS A 137 -16.20 -5.01 -14.71
CA HIS A 137 -15.22 -4.74 -15.75
C HIS A 137 -14.33 -3.55 -15.38
N VAL A 138 -13.03 -3.64 -15.70
CA VAL A 138 -12.08 -2.55 -15.50
C VAL A 138 -11.73 -1.92 -16.85
N TYR A 139 -11.97 -0.62 -16.99
CA TYR A 139 -11.50 0.16 -18.13
C TYR A 139 -10.28 0.96 -17.70
N THR A 140 -9.10 0.59 -18.22
CA THR A 140 -7.84 1.21 -17.82
C THR A 140 -7.19 1.94 -19.00
N PHE A 141 -6.58 3.09 -18.72
CA PHE A 141 -6.02 3.96 -19.74
C PHE A 141 -4.58 4.31 -19.45
N ASP A 142 -3.72 4.28 -20.46
CA ASP A 142 -2.35 4.82 -20.39
C ASP A 142 -2.13 5.76 -21.58
N PHE A 143 -1.53 6.92 -21.33
CA PHE A 143 -1.21 7.89 -22.39
C PHE A 143 -0.05 7.42 -23.28
N HIS A 144 0.70 6.39 -22.86
CA HIS A 144 1.83 5.87 -23.59
C HIS A 144 1.46 4.55 -24.29
N ASP A 145 1.35 4.60 -25.62
CA ASP A 145 0.91 3.47 -26.48
C ASP A 145 1.63 2.15 -26.17
N HIS A 146 2.97 2.16 -26.10
CA HIS A 146 3.74 0.96 -25.76
C HIS A 146 3.33 0.32 -24.41
N ARG A 147 3.10 1.13 -23.36
CA ARG A 147 2.69 0.60 -22.05
C ARG A 147 1.29 0.03 -22.09
N ALA A 148 0.36 0.69 -22.79
CA ALA A 148 -0.99 0.18 -22.98
C ALA A 148 -1.00 -1.18 -23.69
N LYS A 149 -0.21 -1.33 -24.76
CA LYS A 149 -0.08 -2.61 -25.50
C LYS A 149 0.52 -3.72 -24.65
N VAL A 150 1.63 -3.44 -23.95
CA VAL A 150 2.25 -4.43 -23.05
C VAL A 150 1.29 -4.85 -21.93
N ALA A 151 0.55 -3.92 -21.35
CA ALA A 151 -0.45 -4.25 -20.33
C ALA A 151 -1.58 -5.12 -20.90
N GLN A 152 -2.04 -4.82 -22.12
CA GLN A 152 -3.06 -5.62 -22.81
C GLN A 152 -2.60 -7.06 -23.05
N GLU A 153 -1.36 -7.24 -23.52
CA GLU A 153 -0.74 -8.56 -23.69
C GLU A 153 -0.63 -9.30 -22.35
N GLU A 154 -0.15 -8.62 -21.30
CA GLU A 154 -0.02 -9.19 -19.94
C GLU A 154 -1.39 -9.65 -19.39
N PHE A 155 -2.44 -8.86 -19.55
CA PHE A 155 -3.80 -9.27 -19.13
C PHE A 155 -4.34 -10.45 -19.94
N GLN A 156 -3.99 -10.54 -21.22
CA GLN A 156 -4.35 -11.67 -22.06
C GLN A 156 -3.61 -12.94 -21.63
N GLU A 157 -2.31 -12.86 -21.42
CA GLU A 157 -1.47 -13.95 -20.91
C GLU A 157 -1.95 -14.41 -19.52
N HIS A 158 -2.41 -13.51 -18.67
CA HIS A 158 -2.97 -13.88 -17.36
C HIS A 158 -4.41 -14.41 -17.42
N GLY A 159 -5.03 -14.44 -18.61
CA GLY A 159 -6.42 -14.89 -18.81
C GLY A 159 -7.46 -13.96 -18.17
N LEU A 160 -7.12 -12.68 -18.05
CA LEU A 160 -7.91 -11.62 -17.44
C LEU A 160 -8.59 -10.70 -18.47
N ALA A 161 -8.27 -10.81 -19.76
CA ALA A 161 -8.77 -9.95 -20.83
C ALA A 161 -10.31 -9.80 -20.88
N ASP A 162 -11.07 -10.81 -20.43
CA ASP A 162 -12.54 -10.73 -20.37
C ASP A 162 -13.07 -9.68 -19.38
N PHE A 163 -12.24 -9.26 -18.41
CA PHE A 163 -12.63 -8.41 -17.29
C PHE A 163 -11.93 -7.05 -17.32
N VAL A 164 -11.11 -6.79 -18.33
CA VAL A 164 -10.35 -5.55 -18.47
C VAL A 164 -10.25 -5.11 -19.92
N THR A 165 -10.33 -3.81 -20.14
CA THR A 165 -10.02 -3.19 -21.43
C THR A 165 -8.98 -2.11 -21.20
N ALA A 166 -7.75 -2.39 -21.62
CA ALA A 166 -6.65 -1.42 -21.63
C ALA A 166 -6.68 -0.61 -22.94
N ARG A 167 -6.63 0.72 -22.86
CA ARG A 167 -6.66 1.62 -24.01
C ARG A 167 -5.53 2.65 -23.96
N HIS A 168 -4.94 2.91 -25.12
CA HIS A 168 -4.07 4.07 -25.29
C HIS A 168 -4.91 5.32 -25.46
N ARG A 169 -4.81 6.28 -24.52
CA ARG A 169 -5.54 7.55 -24.57
C ARG A 169 -4.96 8.59 -23.62
N ASP A 170 -4.96 9.86 -24.04
CA ASP A 170 -4.77 10.98 -23.12
C ASP A 170 -6.10 11.35 -22.45
N VAL A 171 -6.35 10.77 -21.27
CA VAL A 171 -7.60 11.00 -20.53
C VAL A 171 -7.75 12.42 -20.01
N LEU A 172 -6.67 13.21 -19.92
CA LEU A 172 -6.76 14.60 -19.47
C LEU A 172 -7.28 15.50 -20.60
N ALA A 173 -6.91 15.21 -21.84
CA ALA A 173 -7.37 15.94 -23.01
C ALA A 173 -8.70 15.41 -23.57
N GLU A 174 -8.86 14.09 -23.64
CA GLU A 174 -9.92 13.41 -24.39
C GLU A 174 -10.98 12.73 -23.52
N GLY A 175 -10.79 12.70 -22.20
CA GLY A 175 -11.64 11.96 -21.26
C GLY A 175 -11.58 10.44 -21.47
N PHE A 176 -12.58 9.72 -20.95
CA PHE A 176 -12.59 8.24 -20.97
C PHE A 176 -13.30 7.63 -22.19
N GLY A 177 -13.97 8.46 -22.98
CA GLY A 177 -14.71 8.05 -24.19
C GLY A 177 -16.21 7.99 -23.97
N ASP A 178 -16.95 8.28 -25.05
CA ASP A 178 -18.41 8.35 -25.02
C ASP A 178 -19.05 7.01 -24.63
N ASP A 179 -18.36 5.90 -24.89
CA ASP A 179 -18.81 4.58 -24.51
C ASP A 179 -18.77 4.31 -23.00
N LEU A 180 -18.11 5.17 -22.20
CA LEU A 180 -18.04 5.08 -20.74
C LEU A 180 -18.82 6.18 -20.01
N LYS A 181 -19.49 7.06 -20.76
CA LYS A 181 -20.32 8.11 -20.17
C LYS A 181 -21.42 7.48 -19.30
N GLU A 182 -21.50 7.92 -18.04
CA GLU A 182 -22.52 7.49 -17.06
C GLU A 182 -22.55 5.97 -16.80
N LYS A 183 -21.38 5.30 -16.83
CA LYS A 183 -21.27 3.84 -16.63
C LYS A 183 -20.44 3.39 -15.44
N ALA A 184 -19.54 4.22 -14.95
CA ALA A 184 -18.59 3.84 -13.91
C ALA A 184 -19.21 3.91 -12.52
N ASP A 185 -19.08 2.84 -11.74
CA ASP A 185 -19.36 2.83 -10.30
C ASP A 185 -18.24 3.55 -9.52
N ALA A 186 -17.00 3.44 -10.04
CA ALA A 186 -15.84 4.07 -9.44
C ALA A 186 -14.83 4.55 -10.48
N VAL A 187 -14.14 5.66 -10.16
CA VAL A 187 -13.02 6.20 -10.94
C VAL A 187 -11.79 6.32 -10.06
N PHE A 188 -10.66 5.81 -10.55
CA PHE A 188 -9.35 5.91 -9.91
C PHE A 188 -8.34 6.67 -10.78
N LEU A 189 -7.74 7.74 -10.24
CA LEU A 189 -6.72 8.55 -10.92
C LEU A 189 -5.36 8.54 -10.22
N ASP A 190 -4.38 7.90 -10.85
CA ASP A 190 -2.94 8.03 -10.59
C ASP A 190 -2.28 8.73 -11.79
N LEU A 191 -2.37 10.06 -11.81
CA LEU A 191 -1.91 10.93 -12.89
C LEU A 191 -1.18 12.15 -12.30
N PRO A 192 -0.28 12.80 -13.06
CA PRO A 192 0.43 13.99 -12.57
C PRO A 192 -0.48 15.20 -12.25
N LYS A 193 -1.63 15.30 -12.93
CA LYS A 193 -2.61 16.39 -12.79
C LYS A 193 -4.02 15.84 -12.62
N PRO A 194 -4.35 15.19 -11.49
CA PRO A 194 -5.63 14.52 -11.34
C PRO A 194 -6.81 15.51 -11.33
N TRP A 195 -6.61 16.74 -10.85
CA TRP A 195 -7.61 17.81 -10.90
C TRP A 195 -8.13 18.10 -12.32
N THR A 196 -7.29 18.01 -13.36
CA THR A 196 -7.75 18.15 -14.76
C THR A 196 -8.56 16.96 -15.26
N GLY A 197 -8.42 15.79 -14.63
CA GLY A 197 -9.20 14.59 -14.93
C GLY A 197 -10.54 14.52 -14.20
N VAL A 198 -10.75 15.33 -13.15
CA VAL A 198 -12.00 15.30 -12.35
C VAL A 198 -13.25 15.56 -13.22
N PRO A 199 -13.31 16.57 -14.11
CA PRO A 199 -14.49 16.76 -14.96
C PRO A 199 -14.81 15.55 -15.85
N HIS A 200 -13.78 14.85 -16.32
CA HIS A 200 -13.95 13.62 -17.10
C HIS A 200 -14.42 12.46 -16.23
N ALA A 201 -14.01 12.42 -14.95
CA ALA A 201 -14.49 11.43 -14.00
C ALA A 201 -15.99 11.62 -13.72
N VAL A 202 -16.45 12.86 -13.53
CA VAL A 202 -17.88 13.20 -13.39
C VAL A 202 -18.68 12.66 -14.57
N ALA A 203 -18.20 12.89 -15.80
CA ALA A 203 -18.88 12.42 -17.00
C ALA A 203 -18.95 10.89 -17.11
N ALA A 204 -17.98 10.17 -16.55
CA ALA A 204 -17.93 8.71 -16.58
C ALA A 204 -18.76 8.04 -15.47
N ILE A 205 -18.87 8.68 -14.30
CA ILE A 205 -19.62 8.14 -13.15
C ILE A 205 -21.12 8.09 -13.47
N LYS A 206 -21.81 7.04 -13.02
CA LYS A 206 -23.26 6.88 -13.19
C LYS A 206 -24.04 8.03 -12.55
N ASN A 207 -25.23 8.29 -13.10
CA ASN A 207 -26.11 9.36 -12.60
C ASN A 207 -26.67 9.10 -11.19
N ASP A 208 -26.77 7.83 -10.77
CA ASP A 208 -27.19 7.46 -9.42
C ASP A 208 -26.05 7.58 -8.37
N GLY A 209 -24.85 7.96 -8.83
CA GLY A 209 -23.69 8.25 -8.01
C GLY A 209 -22.52 7.31 -8.24
N GLY A 210 -21.45 7.56 -7.51
CA GLY A 210 -20.26 6.72 -7.55
C GLY A 210 -19.13 7.24 -6.68
N ARG A 211 -18.02 6.50 -6.68
CA ARG A 211 -16.84 6.79 -5.85
C ARG A 211 -15.68 7.27 -6.69
N PHE A 212 -15.01 8.31 -6.22
CA PHE A 212 -13.77 8.78 -6.81
C PHE A 212 -12.61 8.50 -5.88
N CYS A 213 -11.46 8.14 -6.45
CA CYS A 213 -10.20 8.14 -5.73
C CYS A 213 -9.08 8.71 -6.59
N SER A 214 -8.24 9.55 -6.00
CA SER A 214 -6.97 9.98 -6.62
C SER A 214 -5.80 9.67 -5.71
N PHE A 215 -4.67 9.27 -6.30
CA PHE A 215 -3.39 9.05 -5.64
C PHE A 215 -2.42 10.16 -6.03
N SER A 216 -1.89 10.90 -5.06
CA SER A 216 -0.97 12.02 -5.30
C SER A 216 0.19 12.03 -4.30
N PRO A 217 1.45 12.12 -4.76
CA PRO A 217 2.61 12.19 -3.88
C PRO A 217 2.77 13.55 -3.20
N CYS A 218 2.34 14.65 -3.84
CA CYS A 218 2.57 16.00 -3.33
C CYS A 218 1.27 16.62 -2.80
N ILE A 219 1.36 17.33 -1.67
CA ILE A 219 0.19 17.95 -1.02
C ILE A 219 -0.45 19.04 -1.89
N GLU A 220 0.32 19.71 -2.74
CA GLU A 220 -0.18 20.72 -3.67
C GLU A 220 -1.08 20.11 -4.75
N GLN A 221 -0.81 18.85 -5.14
CA GLN A 221 -1.66 18.11 -6.06
C GLN A 221 -2.98 17.74 -5.39
N VAL A 222 -2.92 17.34 -4.12
CA VAL A 222 -4.09 17.04 -3.28
C VAL A 222 -4.98 18.27 -3.15
N GLN A 223 -4.39 19.41 -2.75
CA GLN A 223 -5.10 20.68 -2.58
C GLN A 223 -5.89 21.06 -3.85
N ARG A 224 -5.25 21.02 -5.02
CA ARG A 224 -5.90 21.32 -6.29
C ARG A 224 -7.02 20.35 -6.61
N THR A 225 -6.81 19.06 -6.34
CA THR A 225 -7.80 18.01 -6.61
C THR A 225 -9.02 18.16 -5.72
N CYS A 226 -8.85 18.41 -4.40
CA CYS A 226 -9.96 18.69 -3.49
C CYS A 226 -10.77 19.91 -3.94
N LEU A 227 -10.10 21.02 -4.28
CA LEU A 227 -10.79 22.23 -4.76
C LEU A 227 -11.61 21.95 -6.03
N THR A 228 -11.07 21.18 -6.98
CA THR A 228 -11.83 20.82 -8.19
C THR A 228 -12.96 19.84 -7.88
N LEU A 229 -12.78 18.90 -6.97
CA LEU A 229 -13.84 17.99 -6.53
C LEU A 229 -15.03 18.77 -5.93
N GLU A 230 -14.75 19.73 -5.04
CA GLU A 230 -15.78 20.62 -4.46
C GLU A 230 -16.52 21.40 -5.55
N GLN A 231 -15.78 21.99 -6.49
CA GLN A 231 -16.36 22.74 -7.62
C GLN A 231 -17.23 21.89 -8.55
N GLN A 232 -16.94 20.58 -8.64
CA GLN A 232 -17.67 19.63 -9.45
C GLN A 232 -18.81 18.93 -8.68
N GLY A 233 -19.07 19.32 -7.43
CA GLY A 233 -20.21 18.83 -6.65
C GLY A 233 -19.96 17.52 -5.89
N PHE A 234 -18.71 17.06 -5.80
CA PHE A 234 -18.39 15.89 -4.97
C PHE A 234 -18.60 16.19 -3.48
N GLN A 235 -19.09 15.18 -2.77
CA GLN A 235 -19.34 15.17 -1.34
C GLN A 235 -18.38 14.19 -0.64
N ASP A 236 -18.35 14.22 0.70
CA ASP A 236 -17.52 13.34 1.53
C ASP A 236 -16.04 13.28 1.11
N ILE A 237 -15.48 14.44 0.76
CA ILE A 237 -14.08 14.56 0.33
C ILE A 237 -13.19 14.29 1.55
N SER A 238 -12.54 13.13 1.55
CA SER A 238 -11.65 12.67 2.60
C SER A 238 -10.26 12.42 2.07
N THR A 239 -9.25 12.87 2.82
CA THR A 239 -7.84 12.77 2.47
C THR A 239 -7.13 11.87 3.48
N MET A 240 -6.44 10.81 3.03
CA MET A 240 -5.81 9.82 3.91
C MET A 240 -4.43 9.37 3.43
N GLU A 241 -3.61 8.90 4.37
CA GLU A 241 -2.30 8.26 4.13
C GLU A 241 -2.28 6.91 4.87
N VAL A 242 -1.64 5.89 4.29
CA VAL A 242 -1.47 4.57 4.92
C VAL A 242 0.01 4.25 5.06
N LEU A 243 0.46 4.05 6.30
CA LEU A 243 1.86 3.73 6.62
C LEU A 243 1.94 2.27 7.11
N GLN A 244 2.51 1.38 6.29
CA GLN A 244 2.78 0.00 6.69
C GLN A 244 4.15 -0.10 7.41
N SER A 245 4.20 -0.84 8.52
CA SER A 245 5.45 -1.23 9.17
C SER A 245 5.51 -2.74 9.37
N GLU A 246 6.64 -3.36 9.01
CA GLU A 246 6.87 -4.80 9.19
C GLU A 246 7.77 -5.06 10.40
N ILE A 247 7.31 -5.94 11.29
CA ILE A 247 8.04 -6.29 12.51
C ILE A 247 8.74 -7.64 12.32
N LYS A 248 10.07 -7.62 12.28
CA LYS A 248 10.86 -8.87 12.31
C LYS A 248 10.83 -9.48 13.71
N VAL A 249 10.10 -10.58 13.84
CA VAL A 249 10.06 -11.35 15.09
C VAL A 249 11.39 -12.08 15.28
N SER A 250 12.09 -11.77 16.37
CA SER A 250 13.35 -12.42 16.74
C SER A 250 13.48 -12.56 18.25
N ARG A 251 14.10 -13.64 18.71
CA ARG A 251 14.45 -13.81 20.12
C ARG A 251 15.74 -13.06 20.39
N LYS A 252 15.74 -12.19 21.41
CA LYS A 252 16.94 -11.54 21.91
C LYS A 252 17.23 -12.05 23.33
N THR A 253 18.46 -12.49 23.55
CA THR A 253 18.95 -12.76 24.90
C THR A 253 19.51 -11.45 25.46
N VAL A 254 18.92 -10.94 26.54
CA VAL A 254 19.45 -9.76 27.23
C VAL A 254 20.49 -10.24 28.24
N PRO A 255 21.77 -9.88 28.09
CA PRO A 255 22.78 -10.25 29.08
C PRO A 255 22.49 -9.53 30.39
N VAL A 256 22.26 -10.28 31.46
CA VAL A 256 22.22 -9.72 32.80
C VAL A 256 23.66 -9.41 33.21
N ARG A 257 23.97 -8.14 33.45
CA ARG A 257 25.28 -7.77 34.00
C ARG A 257 25.36 -8.30 35.44
N ASP A 258 26.41 -9.05 35.74
CA ASP A 258 26.70 -9.41 37.12
C ASP A 258 27.19 -8.17 37.87
N LEU A 259 26.33 -7.62 38.72
CA LEU A 259 26.63 -6.48 39.59
C LEU A 259 27.15 -6.93 40.96
N SER A 260 27.56 -8.19 41.12
CA SER A 260 28.11 -8.72 42.38
C SER A 260 29.26 -7.88 42.94
N PHE A 261 30.06 -7.25 42.08
CA PHE A 261 31.16 -6.35 42.45
C PHE A 261 30.71 -5.02 43.11
N LEU A 262 29.45 -4.59 42.93
CA LEU A 262 28.89 -3.40 43.59
C LEU A 262 28.42 -3.68 45.02
N LYS A 263 28.34 -4.95 45.44
CA LYS A 263 27.99 -5.29 46.82
C LYS A 263 29.10 -4.79 47.75
N HIS A 264 28.89 -3.63 48.36
CA HIS A 264 29.75 -3.15 49.45
C HIS A 264 29.73 -4.16 50.58
N LYS A 265 30.91 -4.51 51.14
CA LYS A 265 30.96 -5.22 52.42
C LYS A 265 30.22 -4.34 53.42
N LYS A 266 29.07 -4.80 53.92
CA LYS A 266 28.46 -4.20 55.12
C LYS A 266 29.54 -4.27 56.20
N GLY A 267 30.17 -3.13 56.50
CA GLY A 267 30.97 -2.99 57.71
C GLY A 267 30.07 -3.40 58.87
N THR A 268 30.55 -4.33 59.70
CA THR A 268 29.83 -4.77 60.89
C THR A 268 29.66 -3.56 61.82
N VAL A 269 28.53 -2.88 61.71
CA VAL A 269 28.11 -1.92 62.75
C VAL A 269 27.56 -2.77 63.89
N GLN A 270 28.36 -2.98 64.94
CA GLN A 270 27.84 -3.53 66.19
C GLN A 270 26.87 -2.51 66.79
N LEU A 271 25.58 -2.76 66.59
CA LEU A 271 24.52 -2.05 67.31
C LEU A 271 24.53 -2.55 68.76
N VAL A 272 25.07 -1.75 69.67
CA VAL A 272 24.93 -1.97 71.11
C VAL A 272 23.47 -1.67 71.48
N GLN A 273 22.69 -2.70 71.77
CA GLN A 273 21.34 -2.53 72.31
C GLN A 273 21.42 -2.13 73.79
N VAL A 274 21.04 -0.89 74.10
CA VAL A 274 20.73 -0.48 75.47
C VAL A 274 19.25 -0.80 75.75
N PRO A 275 18.90 -1.55 76.81
CA PRO A 275 17.51 -1.95 77.09
C PRO A 275 16.61 -0.74 77.42
N ARG A 276 15.40 -0.71 76.85
CA ARG A 276 14.35 0.26 77.20
C ARG A 276 13.56 -0.20 78.44
N PRO A 277 13.14 0.71 79.35
CA PRO A 277 12.31 0.36 80.50
C PRO A 277 10.86 0.06 80.07
N THR A 278 10.30 -1.02 80.63
CA THR A 278 8.90 -1.46 80.49
C THR A 278 8.02 -0.90 81.60
N GLN A 279 6.93 -0.20 81.28
CA GLN A 279 5.66 -0.12 82.06
C GLN A 279 4.53 0.25 81.07
N SER A 280 3.61 -0.63 80.69
CA SER A 280 2.36 -1.07 81.37
C SER A 280 1.33 0.05 81.59
N GLY A 281 0.34 0.13 80.68
CA GLY A 281 -0.90 0.90 80.82
C GLY A 281 -2.01 0.29 79.95
N PRO A 282 -3.30 0.32 80.37
CA PRO A 282 -4.38 -0.51 79.82
C PRO A 282 -4.98 0.06 78.52
N PRO A 283 -5.76 -0.76 77.76
CA PRO A 283 -6.20 -0.40 76.41
C PRO A 283 -7.38 0.59 76.46
N ILE A 284 -7.33 1.62 75.60
CA ILE A 284 -8.46 2.52 75.37
C ILE A 284 -8.94 2.29 73.93
N ASP A 285 -10.20 1.89 73.84
CA ASP A 285 -10.98 1.70 72.61
C ASP A 285 -11.77 2.97 72.34
N LEU A 286 -11.59 3.60 71.17
CA LEU A 286 -12.37 4.75 70.71
C LEU A 286 -12.40 4.75 69.18
N ALA A 287 -13.55 4.33 68.64
CA ALA A 287 -13.96 4.63 67.28
C ALA A 287 -14.48 6.07 67.20
N ALA A 288 -14.07 6.82 66.18
CA ALA A 288 -14.85 7.89 65.55
C ALA A 288 -14.13 8.43 64.31
N ASP A 289 -14.90 8.54 63.24
CA ASP A 289 -14.62 9.34 62.06
C ASP A 289 -14.20 10.78 62.41
N THR A 290 -13.32 11.38 61.59
CA THR A 290 -13.61 12.53 60.69
C THR A 290 -12.32 13.31 60.40
N LEU A 291 -11.96 13.30 59.11
CA LEU A 291 -11.18 14.25 58.31
C LEU A 291 -10.42 15.40 59.00
N THR A 292 -9.13 15.50 58.68
CA THR A 292 -8.53 16.80 58.28
C THR A 292 -7.38 16.57 57.30
N GLN A 293 -7.51 17.21 56.14
CA GLN A 293 -6.54 17.25 55.06
C GLN A 293 -5.24 17.92 55.50
N VAL A 294 -4.08 17.36 55.10
CA VAL A 294 -2.93 18.18 54.68
C VAL A 294 -2.29 17.54 53.46
N SER A 295 -2.42 18.24 52.35
CA SER A 295 -1.81 18.06 51.04
C SER A 295 -0.29 18.26 51.06
N TYR A 296 0.45 17.46 50.30
CA TYR A 296 1.65 17.90 49.56
C TYR A 296 1.76 17.09 48.27
N ASP A 297 1.24 17.66 47.18
CA ASP A 297 1.65 17.32 45.82
C ASP A 297 2.95 18.09 45.53
N ALA A 298 3.97 17.37 45.06
CA ALA A 298 5.17 17.95 44.47
C ALA A 298 5.31 17.41 43.05
N THR A 299 4.80 18.17 42.10
CA THR A 299 5.22 18.17 40.69
C THR A 299 6.46 19.05 40.49
N VAL A 300 7.07 18.91 39.29
CA VAL A 300 8.12 19.75 38.64
C VAL A 300 9.55 19.21 38.90
N ALA A 301 10.47 19.03 37.94
CA ALA A 301 10.64 19.36 36.51
C ALA A 301 11.66 18.34 35.91
N CYS A 302 11.59 17.98 34.63
CA CYS A 302 12.42 18.51 33.53
C CYS A 302 13.89 18.79 33.91
N ASP A 303 14.82 18.08 33.27
CA ASP A 303 16.12 18.64 32.89
C ASP A 303 16.62 17.96 31.61
N GLU A 304 16.81 18.80 30.59
CA GLU A 304 17.71 18.59 29.47
C GLU A 304 19.15 18.54 30.04
N ASP A 305 20.03 17.70 29.50
CA ASP A 305 21.26 18.28 28.93
C ASP A 305 22.13 17.35 28.08
N ARG A 306 22.76 18.05 27.14
CA ARG A 306 23.80 17.71 26.18
C ARG A 306 25.04 17.05 26.79
N SER A 307 25.64 16.11 26.06
CA SER A 307 27.08 16.12 25.73
C SER A 307 27.48 14.96 24.80
N GLU A 308 27.44 15.22 23.49
CA GLU A 308 28.24 14.50 22.48
C GLU A 308 29.56 15.25 22.27
N ALA A 309 30.70 14.64 22.64
CA ALA A 309 32.02 15.03 22.15
C ALA A 309 33.08 13.93 22.41
N ASN A 310 33.36 13.08 21.41
CA ASN A 310 34.70 12.67 20.92
C ASN A 310 34.73 11.28 20.19
N LYS A 311 34.66 11.34 18.84
CA LYS A 311 35.41 10.58 17.80
C LYS A 311 35.22 9.04 17.60
N PRO A 312 35.50 8.49 16.38
CA PRO A 312 35.38 9.05 15.04
C PRO A 312 34.51 8.20 14.08
N ILE A 313 34.11 8.89 13.01
CA ILE A 313 33.31 8.47 11.85
C ILE A 313 34.12 7.55 10.93
N ILE A 314 33.50 6.52 10.36
CA ILE A 314 33.50 6.15 8.92
C ILE A 314 32.47 5.01 8.70
N ASP A 315 31.68 5.14 7.64
CA ASP A 315 30.62 4.24 7.13
C ASP A 315 29.30 4.12 7.90
N ARG A 316 28.64 5.27 8.09
CA ARG A 316 27.17 5.34 8.01
C ARG A 316 26.80 5.77 6.59
N ILE A 317 26.49 4.79 5.73
CA ILE A 317 25.68 5.07 4.53
C ILE A 317 24.30 5.51 5.05
N PRO A 318 23.82 6.72 4.71
CA PRO A 318 22.48 7.13 5.10
C PRO A 318 21.49 6.26 4.34
N ARG A 319 20.70 5.45 5.07
CA ARG A 319 19.43 4.98 4.55
C ARG A 319 18.61 6.23 4.29
N ALA A 320 18.37 6.52 3.03
CA ALA A 320 17.51 7.59 2.58
C ALA A 320 16.21 7.56 3.40
N ASN A 321 15.92 8.67 4.08
CA ASN A 321 14.56 9.02 4.45
C ASN A 321 13.78 9.17 3.14
N ILE A 322 13.21 8.08 2.66
CA ILE A 322 12.18 8.12 1.62
C ILE A 322 10.90 8.51 2.36
N LEU A 323 10.68 9.82 2.47
CA LEU A 323 9.39 10.38 2.80
C LEU A 323 8.47 10.15 1.58
N ASN A 324 7.87 8.97 1.49
CA ASN A 324 6.79 8.72 0.55
C ASN A 324 5.50 9.25 1.19
N VAL A 325 5.27 10.55 1.12
CA VAL A 325 3.91 11.06 1.33
C VAL A 325 3.12 10.61 0.11
N ALA A 326 2.13 9.75 0.32
CA ALA A 326 1.20 9.34 -0.71
C ALA A 326 -0.20 9.58 -0.17
N THR A 327 -0.80 10.68 -0.60
CA THR A 327 -2.07 11.12 -0.09
C THR A 327 -3.17 10.67 -1.04
N ARG A 328 -4.19 10.03 -0.49
CA ARG A 328 -5.36 9.54 -1.24
C ARG A 328 -6.57 10.36 -0.92
N ILE A 329 -7.21 10.86 -1.95
CA ILE A 329 -8.50 11.52 -1.81
C ILE A 329 -9.57 10.50 -2.16
N SER A 330 -10.60 10.35 -1.34
CA SER A 330 -11.82 9.63 -1.67
C SER A 330 -13.01 10.58 -1.58
N ALA A 331 -13.95 10.48 -2.51
CA ALA A 331 -15.16 11.31 -2.54
C ALA A 331 -16.36 10.54 -3.13
N CYS A 332 -17.57 10.96 -2.78
CA CYS A 332 -18.85 10.47 -3.30
C CYS A 332 -19.46 11.50 -4.25
N MET A 333 -20.10 11.05 -5.32
CA MET A 333 -21.04 11.86 -6.08
C MET A 333 -22.45 11.35 -5.79
N ALA A 334 -23.35 12.23 -5.35
CA ALA A 334 -24.75 11.88 -5.06
C ALA A 334 -25.65 12.16 -6.28
N ALA A 335 -26.74 11.41 -6.40
CA ALA A 335 -27.61 11.42 -7.57
C ALA A 335 -28.33 12.76 -7.86
N ASP A 336 -28.41 13.68 -6.89
CA ASP A 336 -29.35 14.81 -6.93
C ASP A 336 -28.73 16.22 -6.91
N ASP A 337 -27.41 16.39 -7.03
CA ASP A 337 -26.76 17.70 -6.95
C ASP A 337 -25.79 18.00 -8.11
N VAL A 338 -26.22 17.79 -9.36
CA VAL A 338 -25.56 18.46 -10.49
C VAL A 338 -26.04 19.92 -10.51
N PRO A 339 -25.21 20.92 -10.16
CA PRO A 339 -25.63 22.30 -10.28
C PRO A 339 -25.94 22.59 -11.75
N LYS A 340 -27.17 23.03 -12.03
CA LYS A 340 -27.55 23.59 -13.33
C LYS A 340 -26.51 24.65 -13.69
N ARG A 341 -25.77 24.39 -14.77
CA ARG A 341 -24.80 25.27 -15.43
C ARG A 341 -25.08 26.74 -15.11
N MET A 342 -24.30 27.36 -14.24
CA MET A 342 -24.28 28.82 -14.14
C MET A 342 -23.64 29.33 -15.42
N ASP A 343 -24.41 30.05 -16.23
CA ASP A 343 -23.90 30.82 -17.36
C ASP A 343 -22.92 31.86 -16.82
N LEU A 344 -21.62 31.57 -16.93
CA LEU A 344 -20.57 32.54 -16.73
C LEU A 344 -20.53 33.44 -17.97
N THR A 345 -21.26 34.54 -17.92
CA THR A 345 -21.02 35.67 -18.83
C THR A 345 -19.60 36.19 -18.60
N PRO A 346 -18.80 36.45 -19.65
CA PRO A 346 -17.45 36.97 -19.49
C PRO A 346 -17.48 38.34 -18.79
N ILE A 347 -16.70 38.50 -17.72
CA ILE A 347 -16.43 39.80 -17.12
C ILE A 347 -15.44 40.50 -18.05
N GLU A 348 -15.89 41.54 -18.76
CA GLU A 348 -15.03 42.44 -19.52
C GLU A 348 -14.07 43.16 -18.57
N ALA A 349 -12.78 43.09 -18.86
CA ALA A 349 -11.75 43.86 -18.15
C ALA A 349 -11.88 45.36 -18.50
N PRO A 350 -11.73 46.28 -17.53
CA PRO A 350 -11.83 47.70 -17.80
C PRO A 350 -10.61 48.19 -18.60
N ASN A 351 -10.90 48.85 -19.72
CA ASN A 351 -9.95 49.62 -20.53
C ASN A 351 -9.24 50.68 -19.68
N THR A 352 -7.93 50.54 -19.51
CA THR A 352 -7.06 51.63 -19.09
C THR A 352 -6.60 52.41 -20.33
N LEU A 353 -7.09 53.64 -20.43
CA LEU A 353 -6.68 54.67 -21.39
C LEU A 353 -5.37 55.35 -20.95
N ALA A 354 -4.54 55.64 -21.96
CA ALA A 354 -3.67 56.81 -22.13
C ALA A 354 -2.62 57.17 -21.05
N LEU A 355 -1.34 56.92 -21.36
CA LEU A 355 -0.36 57.95 -21.76
C LEU A 355 0.92 57.30 -22.30
#